data_AF-A0A8S1AQV3-F1
#
_entry.id   AF-A0A8S1AQV3-F1
#
_cell.length_a   1.000
_cell.length_b   1.000
_cell.length_c   1.000
_cell.angle_alpha   90.00
_cell.angle_beta   90.00
_cell.angle_gamma   90.00
#
_symmetry.space_group_name_H-M   'P 1'
#
loop_
_entity.id
_entity.type
_entity.pdbx_description
1 polymer ?
#
loop_
_entity_poly.entity_id
_entity_poly.type
_entity_poly.pdbx_seq_one_letter_code
_entity_poly.pdbx_strand_id
1 'polypeptide(L)'
;MGTTKDIIFFFRESVLRRKLVPNITRLCETRWSEKHKTIRVFKENFPVVLEALENLSREGNSATRKNAFQLHAAAFKISFILCITLIAKYSALLEPVVNALQSIALDVVKASQHVKRILQLLKSHRDNPERVTDEIIKDATVVAEKVGLEQDITSMPRIVGKQRHRSNHPAKSPSEFWKRSLIIPYLDSVITSLETRFAEENTPSFALSKLHPAQMQTMSVENLTGLAMMSVHRKLIHGNLQDFNNKVVEKFTMNPRKLCFN
;
A
#
# COMPACT_ATOMS: atom_id res chain seq x y z
N MET A 1 -6.63 0.99 9.93
CA MET A 1 -6.44 -0.44 9.62
C MET A 1 -6.86 -1.37 10.74
N GLY A 2 -6.54 -1.10 12.02
CA GLY A 2 -6.92 -1.96 13.15
C GLY A 2 -8.41 -2.34 13.12
N THR A 3 -9.30 -1.35 13.17
CA THR A 3 -10.75 -1.59 13.14
C THR A 3 -11.24 -2.41 11.93
N THR A 4 -10.73 -2.16 10.71
CA THR A 4 -11.07 -2.98 9.53
C THR A 4 -10.66 -4.44 9.72
N LYS A 5 -9.44 -4.68 10.24
CA LYS A 5 -8.94 -6.02 10.54
C LYS A 5 -9.80 -6.68 11.62
N ASP A 6 -10.14 -5.96 12.67
CA ASP A 6 -10.93 -6.46 13.79
C ASP A 6 -12.35 -6.84 13.35
N ILE A 7 -12.98 -6.04 12.47
CA ILE A 7 -14.29 -6.36 11.88
C ILE A 7 -14.21 -7.62 11.02
N ILE A 8 -13.22 -7.70 10.12
CA ILE A 8 -13.03 -8.88 9.27
C ILE A 8 -12.84 -10.12 10.15
N PHE A 9 -12.00 -10.02 11.17
CA PHE A 9 -11.73 -11.11 12.10
C PHE A 9 -12.99 -11.53 12.86
N PHE A 10 -13.71 -10.57 13.44
CA PHE A 10 -14.98 -10.78 14.13
C PHE A 10 -15.98 -11.58 13.27
N PHE A 11 -16.24 -11.16 12.04
CA PHE A 11 -17.14 -11.92 11.16
C PHE A 11 -16.58 -13.29 10.78
N ARG A 12 -15.27 -13.41 10.57
CA ARG A 12 -14.64 -14.66 10.09
C ARG A 12 -14.42 -15.72 11.16
N GLU A 13 -14.35 -15.36 12.43
CA GLU A 13 -14.19 -16.30 13.54
C GLU A 13 -15.43 -17.18 13.78
N SER A 14 -16.61 -16.77 13.32
CA SER A 14 -17.84 -17.56 13.47
C SER A 14 -18.46 -17.86 12.13
N VAL A 15 -18.81 -19.13 11.89
CA VAL A 15 -19.51 -19.56 10.67
C VAL A 15 -20.86 -18.84 10.54
N LEU A 16 -21.58 -18.65 11.65
CA LEU A 16 -22.87 -17.96 11.66
C LEU A 16 -22.71 -16.48 11.30
N ARG A 17 -21.73 -15.78 11.91
CA ARG A 17 -21.46 -14.37 11.59
C ARG A 17 -20.99 -14.21 10.15
N ARG A 18 -20.16 -15.12 9.64
CA ARG A 18 -19.68 -15.08 8.25
C ARG A 18 -20.82 -15.16 7.24
N LYS A 19 -21.90 -15.91 7.53
CA LYS A 19 -23.07 -15.99 6.65
C LYS A 19 -23.79 -14.65 6.48
N LEU A 20 -23.67 -13.73 7.45
CA LEU A 20 -24.26 -12.38 7.36
C LEU A 20 -23.50 -11.49 6.38
N VAL A 21 -22.21 -11.74 6.16
CA VAL A 21 -21.36 -10.97 5.24
C VAL A 21 -20.51 -11.93 4.40
N PRO A 22 -21.13 -12.68 3.46
CA PRO A 22 -20.46 -13.79 2.77
C PRO A 22 -19.29 -13.31 1.88
N ASN A 23 -19.37 -12.09 1.37
CA ASN A 23 -18.37 -11.51 0.47
C ASN A 23 -17.11 -11.01 1.20
N ILE A 24 -17.05 -11.02 2.53
CA ILE A 24 -15.89 -10.49 3.27
C ILE A 24 -14.67 -11.44 3.17
N THR A 25 -13.64 -11.00 2.46
CA THR A 25 -12.43 -11.79 2.26
C THR A 25 -11.55 -11.79 3.51
N ARG A 26 -10.70 -12.82 3.65
CA ARG A 26 -9.75 -12.90 4.76
C ARG A 26 -8.67 -11.86 4.49
N LEU A 27 -8.36 -11.03 5.48
CA LEU A 27 -7.19 -10.18 5.40
C LEU A 27 -5.94 -11.07 5.40
N CYS A 28 -5.18 -11.05 4.30
CA CYS A 28 -3.87 -11.68 4.25
C CYS A 28 -2.85 -10.71 4.88
N GLU A 29 -2.11 -11.17 5.89
CA GLU A 29 -1.10 -10.33 6.55
C GLU A 29 0.18 -10.19 5.72
N THR A 30 0.54 -11.24 4.98
CA THR A 30 1.84 -11.37 4.31
C THR A 30 1.79 -10.99 2.82
N ARG A 31 0.61 -11.03 2.18
CA ARG A 31 0.48 -10.75 0.74
C ARG A 31 -0.21 -9.41 0.48
N TRP A 32 0.60 -8.42 0.11
CA TRP A 32 0.14 -7.04 -0.07
C TRP A 32 -0.95 -6.89 -1.15
N SER A 33 -0.92 -7.67 -2.24
CA SER A 33 -1.99 -7.68 -3.27
C SER A 33 -3.34 -8.08 -2.68
N GLU A 34 -3.37 -9.10 -1.82
CA GLU A 34 -4.58 -9.62 -1.21
C GLU A 34 -5.12 -8.66 -0.13
N LYS A 35 -4.23 -7.90 0.50
CA LYS A 35 -4.62 -6.81 1.41
C LYS A 35 -5.42 -5.74 0.67
N HIS A 36 -4.98 -5.33 -0.53
CA HIS A 36 -5.68 -4.33 -1.34
C HIS A 36 -7.05 -4.83 -1.80
N LYS A 37 -7.12 -6.05 -2.34
CA LYS A 37 -8.39 -6.69 -2.72
C LYS A 37 -9.37 -6.73 -1.55
N THR A 38 -8.88 -7.09 -0.36
CA THR A 38 -9.71 -7.16 0.84
C THR A 38 -10.25 -5.79 1.25
N ILE A 39 -9.44 -4.73 1.19
CA ILE A 39 -9.89 -3.36 1.48
C ILE A 39 -10.95 -2.89 0.48
N ARG A 40 -10.75 -3.19 -0.80
CA ARG A 40 -11.72 -2.86 -1.86
C ARG A 40 -13.06 -3.56 -1.62
N VAL A 41 -13.03 -4.87 -1.45
CA VAL A 41 -14.24 -5.68 -1.18
C VAL A 41 -14.91 -5.25 0.13
N PHE A 42 -14.13 -4.92 1.17
CA PHE A 42 -14.67 -4.38 2.41
C PHE A 42 -15.39 -3.05 2.21
N LYS A 43 -14.81 -2.10 1.46
CA LYS A 43 -15.44 -0.81 1.14
C LYS A 43 -16.73 -1.00 0.34
N GLU A 44 -16.73 -1.90 -0.63
CA GLU A 44 -17.92 -2.20 -1.47
C GLU A 44 -19.07 -2.80 -0.67
N ASN A 45 -18.77 -3.67 0.29
CA ASN A 45 -19.77 -4.32 1.15
C ASN A 45 -19.96 -3.58 2.49
N PHE A 46 -19.46 -2.36 2.63
CA PHE A 46 -19.45 -1.64 3.90
C PHE A 46 -20.84 -1.41 4.52
N PRO A 47 -21.91 -1.11 3.74
CA PRO A 47 -23.25 -1.00 4.30
C PRO A 47 -23.75 -2.31 4.93
N VAL A 48 -23.58 -3.43 4.23
CA VAL A 48 -23.97 -4.76 4.72
C VAL A 48 -23.19 -5.14 5.99
N VAL A 49 -21.90 -4.79 6.03
CA VAL A 49 -21.05 -4.99 7.21
C VAL A 49 -21.59 -4.22 8.41
N LEU A 50 -21.94 -2.94 8.24
CA LEU A 50 -22.45 -2.10 9.32
C LEU A 50 -23.80 -2.57 9.82
N GLU A 51 -24.75 -2.86 8.92
CA GLU A 51 -26.07 -3.39 9.27
C GLU A 51 -25.95 -4.70 10.07
N ALA A 52 -25.08 -5.62 9.62
CA ALA A 52 -24.84 -6.87 10.34
C ALA A 52 -24.24 -6.64 11.74
N LEU A 53 -23.32 -5.66 11.90
CA LEU A 53 -22.79 -5.31 13.22
C LEU A 53 -23.87 -4.69 14.12
N GLU A 54 -24.74 -3.85 13.56
CA GLU A 54 -25.84 -3.24 14.29
C GLU A 54 -26.83 -4.30 14.79
N ASN A 55 -27.27 -5.20 13.92
CA ASN A 55 -28.18 -6.30 14.28
C ASN A 55 -27.56 -7.21 15.35
N LEU A 56 -26.30 -7.61 15.19
CA LEU A 56 -25.57 -8.40 16.18
C LEU A 56 -25.37 -7.67 17.51
N SER A 57 -25.32 -6.34 17.51
CA SER A 57 -25.24 -5.54 18.74
C SER A 57 -26.52 -5.60 19.58
N ARG A 58 -27.66 -5.88 18.95
CA ARG A 58 -28.98 -5.98 19.58
C ARG A 58 -29.32 -7.44 19.93
N GLU A 59 -29.10 -8.35 19.00
CA GLU A 59 -29.65 -9.72 19.05
C GLU A 59 -28.62 -10.80 19.40
N GLY A 60 -27.32 -10.48 19.42
CA GLY A 60 -26.27 -11.45 19.72
C GLY A 60 -26.32 -11.97 21.17
N ASN A 61 -25.47 -12.94 21.50
CA ASN A 61 -25.17 -13.27 22.91
C ASN A 61 -24.39 -12.13 23.59
N SER A 62 -24.25 -12.18 24.92
CA SER A 62 -23.63 -11.09 25.70
C SER A 62 -22.28 -10.60 25.14
N ALA A 63 -21.35 -11.53 24.86
CA ALA A 63 -20.04 -11.18 24.30
C ALA A 63 -20.13 -10.63 22.87
N THR A 64 -20.98 -11.23 22.03
CA THR A 64 -21.18 -10.81 20.64
C THR A 64 -21.80 -9.42 20.57
N ARG A 65 -22.82 -9.13 21.40
CA ARG A 65 -23.45 -7.80 21.45
C ARG A 65 -22.46 -6.72 21.80
N LYS A 66 -21.67 -6.93 22.87
CA LYS A 66 -20.65 -5.98 23.31
C LYS A 66 -19.61 -5.71 22.21
N ASN A 67 -19.07 -6.76 21.60
CA ASN A 67 -18.05 -6.62 20.56
C ASN A 67 -18.62 -5.99 19.29
N ALA A 68 -19.80 -6.43 18.85
CA ALA A 68 -20.48 -5.88 17.68
C ALA A 68 -20.80 -4.39 17.86
N PHE A 69 -21.31 -4.00 19.03
CA PHE A 69 -21.58 -2.61 19.36
C PHE A 69 -20.32 -1.75 19.29
N GLN A 70 -19.21 -2.20 19.88
CA GLN A 70 -17.94 -1.46 19.86
C GLN A 70 -17.38 -1.31 18.44
N LEU A 71 -17.43 -2.38 17.64
CA LEU A 71 -16.98 -2.37 16.25
C LEU A 71 -17.88 -1.49 15.38
N HIS A 72 -19.20 -1.58 15.56
CA HIS A 72 -20.17 -0.71 14.90
C HIS A 72 -19.88 0.76 15.22
N ALA A 73 -19.81 1.12 16.51
CA ALA A 73 -19.54 2.49 16.93
C ALA A 73 -18.17 3.02 16.44
N ALA A 74 -17.17 2.15 16.26
CA ALA A 74 -15.87 2.55 15.71
C ALA A 74 -15.91 2.77 14.19
N ALA A 75 -16.64 1.95 13.45
CA ALA A 75 -16.77 2.05 12.00
C ALA A 75 -17.79 3.10 11.55
N PHE A 76 -18.83 3.33 12.36
CA PHE A 76 -19.88 4.33 12.14
C PHE A 76 -19.40 5.74 12.53
N LYS A 77 -18.28 6.16 11.95
CA LYS A 77 -17.65 7.47 12.15
C LYS A 77 -17.16 8.01 10.82
N ILE A 78 -17.35 9.30 10.58
CA ILE A 78 -16.88 9.94 9.35
C ILE A 78 -15.36 9.81 9.16
N SER A 79 -14.59 9.89 10.26
CA SER A 79 -13.15 9.68 10.22
C SER A 79 -12.76 8.30 9.69
N PHE A 80 -13.53 7.25 10.02
CA PHE A 80 -13.30 5.91 9.52
C PHE A 80 -13.64 5.81 8.03
N ILE A 81 -14.77 6.36 7.61
CA ILE A 81 -15.22 6.37 6.21
C ILE A 81 -14.22 7.12 5.32
N LEU A 82 -13.74 8.29 5.74
CA LEU A 82 -12.69 9.02 5.03
C LEU A 82 -11.39 8.22 4.93
N CYS A 83 -10.96 7.59 6.02
CA CYS A 83 -9.75 6.77 6.02
C CYS A 83 -9.85 5.57 5.06
N ILE A 84 -10.96 4.82 5.10
CA ILE A 84 -11.11 3.64 4.23
C ILE A 84 -11.23 4.04 2.76
N THR A 85 -11.90 5.15 2.46
CA THR A 85 -12.01 5.71 1.10
C THR A 85 -10.64 6.14 0.57
N LEU A 86 -9.86 6.87 1.39
CA LEU A 86 -8.52 7.31 1.05
C LEU A 86 -7.58 6.13 0.78
N ILE A 87 -7.57 5.17 1.70
CA ILE A 87 -6.72 3.98 1.57
C ILE A 87 -7.13 3.18 0.33
N ALA A 88 -8.42 2.97 0.09
CA ALA A 88 -8.89 2.23 -1.08
C ALA A 88 -8.43 2.89 -2.39
N LYS A 89 -8.52 4.23 -2.51
CA LYS A 89 -8.08 4.99 -3.70
C LYS A 89 -6.60 4.74 -4.00
N TYR A 90 -5.73 4.96 -3.02
CA TYR A 90 -4.29 4.87 -3.24
C TYR A 90 -3.77 3.42 -3.25
N SER A 91 -4.40 2.49 -2.54
CA SER A 91 -4.11 1.06 -2.68
C SER A 91 -4.46 0.54 -4.08
N ALA A 92 -5.55 1.02 -4.69
CA ALA A 92 -5.89 0.66 -6.08
C ALA A 92 -4.83 1.17 -7.07
N LEU A 93 -4.33 2.41 -6.87
CA LEU A 93 -3.24 2.96 -7.67
C LEU A 93 -1.97 2.08 -7.62
N LEU A 94 -1.67 1.51 -6.45
CA LEU A 94 -0.49 0.68 -6.23
C LEU A 94 -0.66 -0.76 -6.70
N GLU A 95 -1.89 -1.25 -6.89
CA GLU A 95 -2.19 -2.65 -7.22
C GLU A 95 -1.40 -3.20 -8.42
N PRO A 96 -1.27 -2.49 -9.56
CA PRO A 96 -0.50 -2.99 -10.70
C PRO A 96 0.97 -3.25 -10.36
N VAL A 97 1.59 -2.37 -9.57
CA VAL A 97 2.98 -2.52 -9.13
C VAL A 97 3.13 -3.66 -8.14
N VAL A 98 2.21 -3.78 -7.18
CA VAL A 98 2.23 -4.88 -6.21
C VAL A 98 2.11 -6.23 -6.91
N ASN A 99 1.21 -6.34 -7.89
CA ASN A 99 1.04 -7.55 -8.68
C ASN A 99 2.29 -7.85 -9.53
N ALA A 100 2.90 -6.84 -10.14
CA ALA A 100 4.15 -7.01 -10.90
C ALA A 100 5.30 -7.48 -10.01
N LEU A 101 5.45 -6.91 -8.80
CA LEU A 101 6.47 -7.30 -7.83
C LEU A 101 6.24 -8.67 -7.19
N GLN A 102 5.01 -9.18 -7.23
CA GLN A 102 4.63 -10.50 -6.72
C GLN A 102 4.44 -11.55 -7.83
N SER A 103 4.71 -11.17 -9.09
CA SER A 103 4.64 -12.07 -10.23
C SER A 103 5.81 -13.05 -10.23
N ILE A 104 5.56 -14.29 -10.69
CA ILE A 104 6.61 -15.29 -10.93
C ILE A 104 7.58 -14.77 -12.00
N ALA A 105 7.05 -14.11 -13.03
CA ALA A 105 7.83 -13.38 -14.02
C ALA A 105 8.21 -11.99 -13.49
N LEU A 106 8.94 -11.95 -12.36
CA LEU A 106 9.35 -10.70 -11.71
C LEU A 106 10.27 -9.90 -12.64
N ASP A 107 9.82 -8.70 -13.00
CA ASP A 107 10.62 -7.71 -13.72
C ASP A 107 10.76 -6.45 -12.86
N VAL A 108 11.79 -6.43 -12.02
CA VAL A 108 12.03 -5.36 -11.04
C VAL A 108 12.28 -4.01 -11.74
N VAL A 109 12.83 -4.04 -12.96
CA VAL A 109 13.15 -2.85 -13.74
C VAL A 109 11.86 -2.20 -14.26
N LYS A 110 10.96 -2.98 -14.87
CA LYS A 110 9.63 -2.48 -15.26
C LYS A 110 8.81 -2.03 -14.07
N ALA A 111 8.86 -2.77 -12.95
CA ALA A 111 8.18 -2.38 -11.72
C ALA A 111 8.71 -1.04 -11.19
N SER A 112 10.03 -0.83 -11.18
CA SER A 112 10.66 0.44 -10.78
C SER A 112 10.24 1.61 -11.69
N GLN A 113 10.22 1.41 -13.02
CA GLN A 113 9.71 2.43 -13.95
C GLN A 113 8.24 2.77 -13.70
N HIS A 114 7.41 1.77 -13.39
CA HIS A 114 6.01 2.00 -13.04
C HIS A 114 5.89 2.78 -11.72
N VAL A 115 6.69 2.45 -10.71
CA VAL A 115 6.73 3.20 -9.44
C VAL A 115 7.10 4.66 -9.69
N LYS A 116 8.05 4.97 -10.57
CA LYS A 116 8.38 6.36 -10.92
C LYS A 116 7.18 7.14 -11.45
N ARG A 117 6.35 6.53 -12.31
CA ARG A 117 5.09 7.14 -12.81
C ARG A 117 4.07 7.35 -11.69
N ILE A 118 3.91 6.36 -10.81
CA ILE A 118 3.01 6.48 -9.66
C ILE A 118 3.48 7.59 -8.70
N LEU A 119 4.79 7.71 -8.46
CA LEU A 119 5.37 8.78 -7.66
C LEU A 119 5.08 10.15 -8.23
N GLN A 120 5.23 10.33 -9.55
CA GLN A 120 4.87 11.60 -10.21
C GLN A 120 3.39 11.93 -10.02
N LEU A 121 2.50 10.94 -10.16
CA LEU A 121 1.08 11.14 -9.94
C LEU A 121 0.76 11.50 -8.47
N LEU A 122 1.34 10.79 -7.51
CA LEU A 122 1.17 11.07 -6.08
C LEU A 122 1.68 12.47 -5.70
N LYS A 123 2.81 12.90 -6.28
CA LYS A 123 3.31 14.28 -6.11
C LYS A 123 2.35 15.30 -6.70
N SER A 124 1.80 15.06 -7.89
CA SER A 124 0.80 15.96 -8.47
C SER A 124 -0.46 16.09 -7.61
N HIS A 125 -0.91 14.99 -7.00
CA HIS A 125 -2.00 15.01 -6.02
C HIS A 125 -1.63 15.77 -4.75
N ARG A 126 -0.37 15.67 -4.32
CA ARG A 126 0.16 16.37 -3.14
C ARG A 126 0.39 17.87 -3.38
N ASP A 127 0.59 18.27 -4.62
CA ASP A 127 0.71 19.67 -5.06
C ASP A 127 -0.66 20.34 -5.22
N ASN A 128 -1.73 19.55 -5.41
CA ASN A 128 -3.13 20.01 -5.42
C ASN A 128 -3.99 19.30 -4.37
N PRO A 129 -3.67 19.47 -3.07
CA PRO A 129 -4.33 18.75 -2.00
C PRO A 129 -5.80 19.16 -1.81
N GLU A 130 -6.20 20.37 -2.22
CA GLU A 130 -7.58 20.85 -2.21
C GLU A 130 -8.46 19.96 -3.08
N ARG A 131 -8.11 19.80 -4.36
CA ARG A 131 -8.86 18.97 -5.30
C ARG A 131 -8.99 17.53 -4.79
N VAL A 132 -7.90 16.96 -4.29
CA VAL A 132 -7.89 15.59 -3.75
C VAL A 132 -8.78 15.48 -2.52
N THR A 133 -8.77 16.48 -1.66
CA THR A 133 -9.61 16.52 -0.46
C THR A 133 -11.09 16.54 -0.86
N ASP A 134 -11.47 17.41 -1.80
CA ASP A 134 -12.86 17.53 -2.25
C ASP A 134 -13.35 16.25 -2.92
N GLU A 135 -12.53 15.61 -3.75
CA GLU A 135 -12.82 14.30 -4.35
C GLU A 135 -13.05 13.22 -3.27
N ILE A 136 -12.17 13.13 -2.26
CA ILE A 136 -12.27 12.13 -1.20
C ILE A 136 -13.47 12.38 -0.29
N ILE A 137 -13.76 13.64 0.03
CA ILE A 137 -14.93 14.02 0.82
C ILE A 137 -16.20 13.62 0.08
N LYS A 138 -16.30 13.95 -1.22
CA LYS A 138 -17.44 13.58 -2.05
C LYS A 138 -17.67 12.06 -2.06
N ASP A 139 -16.62 11.28 -2.30
CA ASP A 139 -16.70 9.82 -2.29
C ASP A 139 -17.12 9.27 -0.91
N ALA A 140 -16.62 9.87 0.17
CA ALA A 140 -17.00 9.51 1.53
C ALA A 140 -18.46 9.86 1.85
N THR A 141 -18.99 10.97 1.32
CA THR A 141 -20.40 11.36 1.43
C THR A 141 -21.32 10.31 0.84
N VAL A 142 -21.02 9.83 -0.37
CA VAL A 142 -21.79 8.76 -1.00
C VAL A 142 -21.81 7.49 -0.15
N VAL A 143 -20.71 7.17 0.53
CA VAL A 143 -20.65 6.00 1.43
C VAL A 143 -21.42 6.25 2.73
N ALA A 144 -21.33 7.45 3.30
CA ALA A 144 -22.03 7.84 4.53
C ALA A 144 -23.55 7.84 4.36
N GLU A 145 -24.05 8.39 3.25
CA GLU A 145 -25.47 8.39 2.89
C GLU A 145 -26.02 6.97 2.80
N LYS A 146 -25.29 6.06 2.15
CA LYS A 146 -25.67 4.64 2.02
C LYS A 146 -25.82 3.90 3.35
N VAL A 147 -25.19 4.39 4.41
CA VAL A 147 -25.23 3.76 5.74
C VAL A 147 -26.08 4.54 6.74
N GLY A 148 -26.81 5.56 6.28
CA GLY A 148 -27.66 6.38 7.15
C GLY A 148 -26.87 7.27 8.13
N LEU A 149 -25.59 7.55 7.83
CA LEU A 149 -24.81 8.50 8.62
C LEU A 149 -25.14 9.92 8.14
N GLU A 150 -26.26 10.45 8.62
CA GLU A 150 -26.73 11.83 8.35
C GLU A 150 -25.89 12.91 9.05
N GLN A 151 -24.88 12.51 9.83
CA GLN A 151 -23.94 13.47 10.38
C GLN A 151 -23.25 14.19 9.23
N ASP A 152 -23.41 15.50 9.20
CA ASP A 152 -22.80 16.35 8.23
C ASP A 152 -21.29 16.04 8.19
N ILE A 153 -20.79 15.55 7.05
CA ILE A 153 -19.35 15.36 6.82
C ILE A 153 -18.63 16.70 6.93
N THR A 154 -19.39 17.78 6.79
CA THR A 154 -18.97 19.15 7.06
C THR A 154 -19.12 19.57 8.53
N SER A 155 -19.38 18.65 9.45
CA SER A 155 -19.24 18.91 10.89
C SER A 155 -17.77 18.82 11.28
N MET A 156 -17.24 19.90 11.83
CA MET A 156 -15.86 19.95 12.29
C MET A 156 -15.66 18.93 13.42
N PRO A 157 -14.70 17.99 13.32
CA PRO A 157 -14.39 17.13 14.46
C PRO A 157 -13.95 17.99 15.65
N ARG A 158 -14.32 17.57 16.87
CA ARG A 158 -14.09 18.36 18.09
C ARG A 158 -12.62 18.78 18.24
N ILE A 159 -12.31 20.05 18.02
CA ILE A 159 -10.99 20.64 18.24
C ILE A 159 -10.92 21.10 19.71
N VAL A 160 -10.07 20.47 20.50
CA VAL A 160 -9.81 20.86 21.91
C VAL A 160 -8.62 21.80 21.95
N GLY A 161 -8.74 22.93 22.66
CA GLY A 161 -7.73 24.01 22.69
C GLY A 161 -6.33 23.60 23.20
N LYS A 162 -6.21 22.45 23.88
CA LYS A 162 -4.92 21.84 24.26
C LYS A 162 -4.93 20.36 23.88
N GLN A 163 -4.13 19.99 22.87
CA GLN A 163 -3.75 18.60 22.61
C GLN A 163 -2.24 18.46 22.85
N ARG A 164 -1.85 17.66 23.85
CA ARG A 164 -0.43 17.40 24.17
C ARG A 164 0.19 16.28 23.33
N HIS A 165 -0.63 15.35 22.85
CA HIS A 165 -0.17 14.12 22.19
C HIS A 165 -0.61 14.01 20.71
N ARG A 166 -1.24 15.06 20.16
CA ARG A 166 -1.69 15.09 18.76
C ARG A 166 -1.50 16.50 18.19
N SER A 167 -1.16 16.58 16.91
CA SER A 167 -1.07 17.84 16.17
C SER A 167 -2.42 18.56 16.21
N ASN A 168 -2.43 19.76 16.78
CA ASN A 168 -3.59 20.64 16.78
C ASN A 168 -3.52 21.54 15.54
N HIS A 169 -4.23 21.16 14.48
CA HIS A 169 -4.27 21.97 13.26
C HIS A 169 -5.44 22.95 13.35
N PRO A 170 -5.19 24.28 13.47
CA PRO A 170 -6.26 25.25 13.32
C PRO A 170 -6.84 25.10 11.91
N ALA A 171 -8.16 24.95 11.82
CA ALA A 171 -8.89 24.80 10.57
C ALA A 171 -10.17 25.62 10.65
N LYS A 172 -10.48 26.34 9.57
CA LYS A 172 -11.68 27.17 9.44
C LYS A 172 -12.84 26.40 8.80
N SER A 173 -12.53 25.29 8.14
CA SER A 173 -13.52 24.37 7.57
C SER A 173 -13.14 22.89 7.78
N PRO A 174 -14.12 21.98 7.76
CA PRO A 174 -13.88 20.53 7.80
C PRO A 174 -12.98 20.04 6.66
N SER A 175 -13.15 20.58 5.46
CA SER A 175 -12.26 20.27 4.32
C SER A 175 -10.82 20.66 4.65
N GLU A 176 -10.60 21.86 5.21
CA GLU A 176 -9.26 22.28 5.64
C GLU A 176 -8.70 21.39 6.76
N PHE A 177 -9.53 20.97 7.70
CA PHE A 177 -9.14 20.05 8.77
C PHE A 177 -8.69 18.70 8.20
N TRP A 178 -9.51 18.07 7.35
CA TRP A 178 -9.20 16.75 6.79
C TRP A 178 -8.00 16.80 5.84
N LYS A 179 -7.88 17.88 5.06
CA LYS A 179 -6.71 18.14 4.23
C LYS A 179 -5.41 18.10 5.05
N ARG A 180 -5.35 18.88 6.14
CA ARG A 180 -4.15 19.02 6.99
C ARG A 180 -3.89 17.79 7.86
N SER A 181 -4.95 17.20 8.43
CA SER A 181 -4.82 16.15 9.44
C SER A 181 -4.77 14.72 8.88
N LEU A 182 -5.24 14.52 7.65
CA LEU A 182 -5.38 13.18 7.05
C LEU A 182 -4.78 13.10 5.65
N ILE A 183 -5.23 13.92 4.70
CA ILE A 183 -4.88 13.77 3.27
C ILE A 183 -3.39 14.03 3.03
N ILE A 184 -2.88 15.19 3.46
CA ILE A 184 -1.47 15.57 3.29
C ILE A 184 -0.53 14.57 4.00
N PRO A 185 -0.71 14.26 5.31
CA PRO A 185 0.16 13.31 5.99
C PRO A 185 0.15 11.91 5.38
N TYR A 186 -1.00 11.45 4.89
CA TYR A 186 -1.10 10.16 4.23
C TYR A 186 -0.34 10.13 2.90
N LEU A 187 -0.52 11.15 2.05
CA LEU A 187 0.21 11.30 0.80
C LEU A 187 1.72 11.36 1.03
N ASP A 188 2.16 12.20 1.98
CA ASP A 188 3.58 12.32 2.34
C ASP A 188 4.14 10.97 2.79
N SER A 189 3.41 10.22 3.62
CA SER A 189 3.82 8.89 4.06
C SER A 189 3.98 7.88 2.92
N VAL A 190 3.03 7.86 1.97
CA VAL A 190 3.10 6.96 0.80
C VAL A 190 4.24 7.36 -0.14
N ILE A 191 4.39 8.66 -0.41
CA ILE A 191 5.46 9.21 -1.25
C ILE A 191 6.81 8.86 -0.65
N THR A 192 7.06 9.20 0.62
CA THR A 192 8.33 8.90 1.30
C THR A 192 8.60 7.40 1.30
N SER A 193 7.59 6.56 1.56
CA SER A 193 7.80 5.10 1.56
C SER A 193 8.25 4.57 0.20
N LEU A 194 7.66 5.08 -0.89
CA LEU A 194 8.04 4.70 -2.25
C LEU A 194 9.39 5.27 -2.64
N GLU A 195 9.69 6.53 -2.31
CA GLU A 195 10.98 7.15 -2.59
C GLU A 195 12.12 6.44 -1.88
N THR A 196 11.99 6.13 -0.59
CA THR A 196 13.02 5.40 0.15
C THR A 196 13.26 4.00 -0.43
N ARG A 197 12.19 3.27 -0.79
CA ARG A 197 12.32 1.90 -1.31
C ARG A 197 12.89 1.86 -2.72
N PHE A 198 12.56 2.84 -3.56
CA PHE A 198 12.95 2.88 -4.98
C PHE A 198 13.99 3.98 -5.27
N ALA A 199 14.71 4.45 -4.24
CA ALA A 199 15.79 5.40 -4.37
C ALA A 199 16.88 4.89 -5.33
N GLU A 200 17.59 5.81 -5.97
CA GLU A 200 18.58 5.47 -7.00
C GLU A 200 19.72 4.61 -6.43
N GLU A 201 20.07 4.81 -5.16
CA GLU A 201 21.01 4.00 -4.38
C GLU A 201 20.63 2.51 -4.32
N ASN A 202 19.34 2.16 -4.43
CA ASN A 202 18.85 0.78 -4.47
C ASN A 202 18.84 0.20 -5.90
N THR A 203 19.08 1.02 -6.93
CA THR A 203 19.10 0.60 -8.34
C THR A 203 20.11 -0.50 -8.65
N PRO A 204 21.35 -0.48 -8.11
CA PRO A 204 22.29 -1.59 -8.32
C PRO A 204 21.72 -2.93 -7.84
N SER A 205 21.05 -2.96 -6.69
CA SER A 205 20.39 -4.16 -6.16
C SER A 205 19.27 -4.64 -7.08
N PHE A 206 18.51 -3.72 -7.69
CA PHE A 206 17.51 -4.08 -8.70
C PHE A 206 18.15 -4.55 -10.01
N ALA A 207 19.30 -4.00 -10.40
CA ALA A 207 20.02 -4.43 -11.60
C ALA A 207 20.55 -5.86 -11.49
N LEU A 208 20.79 -6.38 -10.28
CA LEU A 208 21.13 -7.79 -10.07
C LEU A 208 20.04 -8.74 -10.56
N SER A 209 18.76 -8.32 -10.57
CA SER A 209 17.67 -9.13 -11.14
C SER A 209 17.86 -9.40 -12.64
N LYS A 210 18.61 -8.55 -13.35
CA LYS A 210 18.96 -8.76 -14.76
C LYS A 210 19.98 -9.89 -14.98
N LEU A 211 20.68 -10.33 -13.93
CA LEU A 211 21.57 -11.49 -13.97
C LEU A 211 20.81 -12.82 -13.86
N HIS A 212 19.48 -12.79 -13.84
CA HIS A 212 18.68 -14.00 -13.94
C HIS A 212 18.84 -14.63 -15.34
N PRO A 213 19.11 -15.93 -15.48
CA PRO A 213 19.38 -16.56 -16.78
C PRO A 213 18.33 -16.29 -17.86
N ALA A 214 17.04 -16.30 -17.49
CA ALA A 214 15.95 -15.98 -18.41
C ALA A 214 16.00 -14.53 -18.95
N GLN A 215 16.48 -13.56 -18.16
CA GLN A 215 16.64 -12.18 -18.60
C GLN A 215 17.89 -12.05 -19.47
N MET A 216 19.01 -12.67 -19.07
CA MET A 216 20.26 -12.67 -19.81
C MET A 216 20.10 -13.21 -21.25
N GLN A 217 19.27 -14.23 -21.46
CA GLN A 217 18.97 -14.77 -22.79
C GLN A 217 18.31 -13.75 -23.74
N THR A 218 17.60 -12.77 -23.19
CA THR A 218 16.89 -11.74 -23.97
C THR A 218 17.67 -10.43 -24.09
N MET A 219 18.83 -10.33 -23.44
CA MET A 219 19.65 -9.13 -23.43
C MET A 219 20.65 -9.12 -24.59
N SER A 220 20.92 -7.93 -25.14
CA SER A 220 22.03 -7.79 -26.08
C SER A 220 23.37 -8.06 -25.41
N VAL A 221 24.34 -8.53 -26.19
CA VAL A 221 25.69 -8.83 -25.71
C VAL A 221 26.34 -7.60 -25.04
N GLU A 222 26.12 -6.39 -25.55
CA GLU A 222 26.62 -5.13 -24.97
C GLU A 222 26.05 -4.82 -23.59
N ASN A 223 24.77 -5.13 -23.36
CA ASN A 223 24.14 -4.91 -22.07
C ASN A 223 24.58 -5.97 -21.04
N LEU A 224 24.83 -7.20 -21.50
CA LEU A 224 25.39 -8.28 -20.70
C LEU A 224 26.82 -7.96 -20.26
N THR A 225 27.66 -7.52 -21.19
CA THR A 225 29.03 -7.08 -20.87
C THR A 225 28.99 -5.88 -19.93
N GLY A 226 28.16 -4.86 -20.18
CA GLY A 226 27.99 -3.73 -19.27
C GLY A 226 27.63 -4.12 -17.84
N LEU A 227 26.73 -5.10 -17.64
CA LEU A 227 26.40 -5.63 -16.31
C LEU A 227 27.55 -6.40 -15.66
N ALA A 228 28.25 -7.24 -16.43
CA ALA A 228 29.42 -7.97 -15.96
C ALA A 228 30.53 -6.99 -15.51
N MET A 229 30.73 -5.90 -16.25
CA MET A 229 31.65 -4.81 -15.89
C MET A 229 31.25 -4.17 -14.56
N MET A 230 29.95 -3.93 -14.30
CA MET A 230 29.49 -3.34 -13.03
C MET A 230 29.68 -4.26 -11.81
N SER A 231 29.57 -5.58 -12.00
CA SER A 231 29.82 -6.60 -10.96
C SER A 231 31.31 -6.69 -10.59
N VAL A 232 32.20 -6.38 -11.51
CA VAL A 232 33.64 -6.43 -11.31
C VAL A 232 34.06 -5.07 -10.77
N HIS A 233 34.42 -5.05 -9.48
CA HIS A 233 34.81 -3.89 -8.69
C HIS A 233 35.26 -2.68 -9.52
N ARG A 234 34.56 -1.53 -9.45
CA ARG A 234 34.82 -0.30 -10.23
C ARG A 234 36.31 0.13 -10.24
N LYS A 235 37.08 -0.24 -9.21
CA LYS A 235 38.55 -0.09 -9.13
C LYS A 235 39.34 -0.83 -10.21
N LEU A 236 38.86 -1.97 -10.71
CA LEU A 236 39.50 -2.76 -11.78
C LEU A 236 39.27 -2.14 -13.16
N ILE A 237 38.10 -1.52 -13.38
CA ILE A 237 37.75 -0.86 -14.64
C ILE A 237 38.66 0.33 -14.93
N HIS A 238 39.02 1.10 -13.89
CA HIS A 238 39.93 2.25 -14.03
C HIS A 238 41.42 1.85 -14.13
N GLY A 239 41.78 0.59 -13.86
CA GLY A 239 43.17 0.15 -13.73
C GLY A 239 43.83 -0.37 -15.02
N ASN A 240 43.08 -0.90 -15.98
CA ASN A 240 43.56 -1.22 -17.34
C ASN A 240 42.44 -1.86 -18.17
N LEU A 241 41.89 -1.14 -19.16
CA LEU A 241 40.86 -1.67 -20.06
C LEU A 241 41.40 -2.76 -20.99
N GLN A 242 42.70 -2.71 -21.33
CA GLN A 242 43.31 -3.51 -22.39
C GLN A 242 43.33 -5.03 -22.11
N ASP A 243 43.22 -5.42 -20.84
CA ASP A 243 43.36 -6.82 -20.42
C ASP A 243 42.24 -7.25 -19.45
N PHE A 244 41.14 -6.51 -19.47
CA PHE A 244 40.03 -6.65 -18.53
C PHE A 244 39.33 -8.00 -18.66
N ASN A 245 39.01 -8.43 -19.89
CA ASN A 245 38.30 -9.68 -20.14
C ASN A 245 39.09 -10.90 -19.64
N ASN A 246 40.41 -10.93 -19.84
CA ASN A 246 41.27 -12.02 -19.39
C ASN A 246 41.32 -12.09 -17.85
N LYS A 247 41.49 -10.95 -17.17
CA LYS A 247 41.53 -10.88 -15.70
C LYS A 247 40.21 -11.26 -15.03
N VAL A 248 39.07 -10.94 -15.66
CA VAL A 248 37.74 -11.33 -15.15
C VAL A 248 37.56 -12.84 -15.24
N VAL A 249 37.92 -13.42 -16.40
CA VAL A 249 37.85 -14.86 -16.63
C VAL A 249 38.76 -15.59 -15.64
N GLU A 250 40.02 -15.20 -15.49
CA GLU A 250 40.95 -15.78 -14.50
C GLU A 250 40.35 -15.76 -13.08
N LYS A 251 39.83 -14.62 -12.65
CA LYS A 251 39.30 -14.47 -11.29
C LYS A 251 38.01 -15.26 -11.06
N PHE A 252 37.19 -15.44 -12.10
CA PHE A 252 36.03 -16.35 -12.07
C PHE A 252 36.46 -17.81 -12.01
N THR A 253 37.54 -18.19 -12.71
CA THR A 253 38.08 -19.55 -12.69
C THR A 253 38.82 -19.90 -11.38
N MET A 254 39.34 -18.90 -10.66
CA MET A 254 40.02 -19.09 -9.37
C MET A 254 39.09 -19.46 -8.21
N ASN A 255 37.77 -19.27 -8.37
CA ASN A 255 36.80 -19.70 -7.37
C ASN A 255 36.02 -20.90 -7.91
N PRO A 256 36.45 -22.14 -7.62
CA PRO A 256 35.68 -23.32 -8.00
C PRO A 256 34.38 -23.29 -7.21
N ARG A 257 33.31 -22.75 -7.82
CA ARG A 257 31.97 -22.93 -7.27
C ARG A 257 31.74 -24.44 -7.30
N LYS A 258 31.72 -25.07 -6.12
CA LYS A 258 31.11 -26.38 -5.97
C LYS A 258 29.67 -26.22 -6.44
N LEU A 259 29.40 -26.60 -7.68
CA LEU A 259 28.06 -26.89 -8.15
C LEU A 259 27.66 -28.18 -7.42
N CYS A 260 27.20 -28.04 -6.18
CA CYS A 260 26.53 -29.11 -5.47
C CYS A 260 25.16 -29.26 -6.14
N PHE A 261 25.06 -30.20 -7.08
CA PHE A 261 23.79 -30.77 -7.47
C PHE A 261 23.44 -31.83 -6.43
N ASN A 262 22.60 -31.45 -5.46
CA ASN A 262 21.85 -32.38 -4.61
C ASN A 262 20.36 -32.07 -4.77
#